data_AF-A0A8U0TPW5-F1
#
_entry.id   AF-A0A8U0TPW5-F1
#
_cell.length_a   1.000
_cell.length_b   1.000
_cell.length_c   1.000
_cell.angle_alpha   90.00
_cell.angle_beta   90.00
_cell.angle_gamma   90.00
#
_symmetry.space_group_name_H-M   'P 1'
#
loop_
_entity.id
_entity.type
_entity.pdbx_description
1 polymer ?
#
loop_
_entity_poly.entity_id
_entity_poly.type
_entity_poly.pdbx_seq_one_letter_code
_entity_poly.pdbx_strand_id
1 'polypeptide(L)'
;MYLSPPDVHCLGPIKMELLEPQANLMAALHVLELHHSKLNTTKAIDLLPANTQIREIRVFLESVLEEKAQRKRFDQVLKSLLQAEFLRVQEERIFHQQVKCIITEEKTCRVCKKKIGNSAFARYSNGVVVHYFCCKDRGVCPTEQ
;
A
#
# COMPACT_ATOMS: atom_id res chain seq x y z
N MET A 1 -32.22 -10.06 12.30
CA MET A 1 -31.94 -11.06 13.35
C MET A 1 -31.85 -10.50 14.78
N TYR A 2 -31.60 -9.20 15.03
CA TYR A 2 -31.80 -8.61 16.37
C TYR A 2 -32.70 -7.37 16.41
N LEU A 3 -32.72 -6.59 15.31
CA LEU A 3 -33.53 -5.38 15.15
C LEU A 3 -34.73 -5.59 14.21
N SER A 4 -34.73 -6.72 13.50
CA SER A 4 -35.79 -7.13 12.57
C SER A 4 -35.93 -8.64 12.67
N PRO A 5 -37.01 -9.14 13.28
CA PRO A 5 -37.37 -10.55 13.27
C PRO A 5 -37.61 -11.08 11.86
N PRO A 6 -37.36 -12.37 11.59
CA PRO A 6 -37.90 -13.02 10.40
C PRO A 6 -39.44 -13.10 10.49
N ASP A 7 -40.09 -12.98 9.32
CA ASP A 7 -41.56 -13.00 9.19
C ASP A 7 -42.13 -14.38 9.57
N VAL A 8 -43.23 -14.37 10.32
CA VAL A 8 -43.95 -15.55 10.79
C VAL A 8 -44.52 -16.35 9.61
N HIS A 9 -44.76 -15.70 8.47
CA HIS A 9 -45.24 -16.35 7.24
C HIS A 9 -44.26 -17.33 6.61
N CYS A 10 -42.99 -17.35 7.02
CA CYS A 10 -41.99 -18.31 6.54
C CYS A 10 -42.17 -19.74 7.07
N LEU A 11 -43.11 -19.98 8.01
CA LEU A 11 -43.20 -21.22 8.79
C LEU A 11 -44.30 -22.20 8.36
N GLY A 12 -44.94 -21.98 7.21
CA GLY A 12 -45.95 -22.90 6.67
C GLY A 12 -47.31 -22.86 7.41
N PRO A 13 -48.26 -23.76 7.07
CA PRO A 13 -49.68 -23.64 7.46
C PRO A 13 -49.98 -23.97 8.94
N ILE A 14 -48.96 -24.22 9.77
CA ILE A 14 -49.16 -24.54 11.19
C ILE A 14 -49.32 -23.23 11.95
N LYS A 15 -50.56 -22.92 12.33
CA LYS A 15 -50.91 -21.76 13.17
C LYS A 15 -50.45 -22.02 14.61
N MET A 16 -49.14 -21.91 14.85
CA MET A 16 -48.61 -21.73 16.20
C MET A 16 -48.82 -20.27 16.59
N GLU A 17 -49.31 -20.00 17.81
CA GLU A 17 -49.22 -18.67 18.42
C GLU A 17 -47.74 -18.35 18.66
N LEU A 18 -47.05 -17.88 17.62
CA LEU A 18 -45.67 -17.45 17.70
C LEU A 18 -45.67 -15.99 18.15
N LEU A 19 -45.15 -15.76 19.35
CA LEU A 19 -44.81 -14.41 19.82
C LEU A 19 -43.87 -13.78 18.80
N GLU A 20 -44.25 -12.61 18.27
CA GLU A 20 -43.36 -11.86 17.37
C GLU A 20 -42.03 -11.64 18.08
N PRO A 21 -40.89 -11.96 17.44
CA PRO A 21 -39.60 -11.81 18.10
C PRO A 21 -39.39 -10.33 18.45
N GLN A 22 -39.09 -10.06 19.71
CA GLN A 22 -38.92 -8.67 20.14
C GLN A 22 -37.50 -8.20 19.83
N ALA A 23 -37.37 -6.96 19.34
CA ALA A 23 -36.06 -6.36 19.14
C ALA A 23 -35.29 -6.29 20.47
N ASN A 24 -34.05 -6.77 20.47
CA ASN A 24 -33.19 -6.74 21.66
C ASN A 24 -32.14 -5.63 21.52
N LEU A 25 -32.52 -4.43 21.96
CA LEU A 25 -31.66 -3.25 21.87
C LEU A 25 -30.36 -3.42 22.67
N MET A 26 -30.42 -3.98 23.88
CA MET A 26 -29.23 -4.18 24.72
C MET A 26 -28.20 -5.09 24.06
N ALA A 27 -28.65 -6.20 23.47
CA ALA A 27 -27.75 -7.09 22.73
C ALA A 27 -27.18 -6.40 21.48
N ALA A 28 -27.98 -5.60 20.77
CA ALA A 28 -27.51 -4.85 19.62
C ALA A 28 -26.44 -3.82 19.99
N LEU A 29 -26.66 -3.04 21.06
CA LEU A 29 -25.67 -2.07 21.58
C LEU A 29 -24.37 -2.77 21.97
N HIS A 30 -24.45 -3.92 22.64
CA HIS A 30 -23.26 -4.68 23.01
C HIS A 30 -22.47 -5.16 21.79
N VAL A 31 -23.15 -5.58 20.71
CA VAL A 31 -22.49 -5.94 19.44
C VAL A 31 -21.81 -4.73 18.81
N LEU A 32 -22.43 -3.55 18.85
CA LEU A 32 -21.82 -2.32 18.34
C LEU A 32 -20.53 -2.00 19.09
N GLU A 33 -20.55 -2.06 20.42
CA GLU A 33 -19.36 -1.82 21.25
C GLU A 33 -18.25 -2.84 20.99
N LEU A 34 -18.57 -4.13 20.92
CA LEU A 34 -17.54 -5.18 20.80
C LEU A 34 -16.95 -5.31 19.40
N HIS A 35 -17.70 -4.92 18.37
CA HIS A 35 -17.38 -5.22 16.97
C HIS A 35 -17.37 -3.99 16.06
N HIS A 36 -17.25 -2.78 16.61
CA HIS A 36 -17.25 -1.53 15.86
C HIS A 36 -16.31 -1.51 14.64
N SER A 37 -15.12 -2.11 14.77
CA SER A 37 -14.09 -2.17 13.72
C SER A 37 -14.47 -3.02 12.50
N LYS A 38 -15.43 -3.94 12.66
CA LYS A 38 -15.91 -4.84 11.60
C LYS A 38 -17.22 -4.38 10.97
N LEU A 39 -17.80 -3.29 11.48
CA LEU A 39 -19.12 -2.82 11.10
C LEU A 39 -19.04 -1.54 10.27
N ASN A 40 -20.02 -1.33 9.41
CA ASN A 40 -20.23 -0.03 8.79
C ASN A 40 -20.95 0.88 9.79
N THR A 41 -20.24 1.89 10.31
CA THR A 41 -20.75 2.81 11.34
C THR A 41 -22.05 3.49 10.92
N THR A 42 -22.14 4.01 9.70
CA THR A 42 -23.33 4.74 9.23
C THR A 42 -24.53 3.82 9.18
N LYS A 43 -24.40 2.64 8.54
CA LYS A 43 -25.48 1.66 8.46
C LYS A 43 -25.89 1.15 9.84
N ALA A 44 -24.93 0.99 10.75
CA ALA A 44 -25.22 0.57 12.13
C ALA A 44 -26.08 1.60 12.86
N ILE A 45 -25.79 2.89 12.70
CA ILE A 45 -26.58 3.99 13.28
C ILE A 45 -27.97 4.04 12.65
N ASP A 46 -28.08 3.90 11.32
CA ASP A 46 -29.36 3.94 10.59
C ASP A 46 -30.32 2.82 11.00
N LEU A 47 -29.79 1.69 11.48
CA LEU A 47 -30.57 0.54 11.94
C LEU A 47 -31.09 0.70 13.37
N LEU A 48 -30.57 1.64 14.14
CA LEU A 48 -31.01 1.84 15.52
C LEU A 48 -32.43 2.43 15.56
N PRO A 49 -33.27 2.05 16.54
CA PRO A 49 -34.55 2.70 16.77
C PRO A 49 -34.38 4.21 16.92
N ALA A 50 -35.28 5.01 16.32
CA ALA A 50 -35.18 6.48 16.31
C ALA A 50 -35.22 7.12 17.71
N ASN A 51 -35.72 6.39 18.71
CA ASN A 51 -35.77 6.80 20.12
C ASN A 51 -34.51 6.40 20.93
N THR A 52 -33.53 5.74 20.30
CA THR A 52 -32.25 5.39 20.94
C THR A 52 -31.52 6.67 21.31
N GLN A 53 -31.16 6.80 22.59
CA GLN A 53 -30.51 8.00 23.08
C GLN A 53 -29.01 7.94 22.76
N ILE A 54 -28.44 9.08 22.38
CA ILE A 54 -27.01 9.17 22.05
C ILE A 54 -26.12 8.67 23.20
N ARG A 55 -26.55 8.87 24.46
CA ARG A 55 -25.83 8.37 25.64
C ARG A 55 -25.67 6.84 25.65
N GLU A 56 -26.61 6.11 25.06
CA GLU A 56 -26.63 4.63 25.02
C GLU A 56 -25.65 4.07 23.99
N ILE A 57 -25.24 4.88 23.01
CA ILE A 57 -24.25 4.51 21.98
C ILE A 57 -22.92 5.26 22.14
N ARG A 58 -22.74 5.96 23.27
CA ARG A 58 -21.56 6.81 23.50
C ARG A 58 -20.25 6.04 23.35
N VAL A 59 -20.13 4.89 24.00
CA VAL A 59 -18.92 4.06 23.97
C VAL A 59 -18.61 3.62 22.55
N PHE A 60 -19.62 3.12 21.82
CA PHE A 60 -19.48 2.78 20.41
C PHE A 60 -18.94 3.94 19.56
N LEU A 61 -19.53 5.14 19.69
CA LEU A 61 -19.10 6.30 18.93
C LEU A 61 -17.68 6.74 19.28
N GLU A 62 -17.32 6.76 20.57
CA GLU A 62 -15.97 7.07 21.04
C GLU A 62 -14.95 6.10 20.46
N SER A 63 -15.22 4.78 20.52
CA SER A 63 -14.33 3.75 19.98
C SER A 63 -14.14 3.87 18.46
N VAL A 64 -15.21 4.14 17.70
CA VAL A 64 -15.10 4.36 16.25
C VAL A 64 -14.25 5.59 15.94
N LEU A 65 -14.49 6.71 16.62
CA LEU A 65 -13.76 7.95 16.37
C LEU A 65 -12.28 7.79 16.72
N GLU A 66 -11.97 7.15 17.84
CA GLU A 66 -10.60 6.87 18.24
C GLU A 66 -9.89 5.99 17.22
N GLU A 67 -10.50 4.88 16.80
CA GLU A 67 -9.94 3.98 15.78
C GLU A 67 -9.67 4.73 14.47
N LYS A 68 -10.62 5.55 14.00
CA LYS A 68 -10.45 6.34 12.78
C LYS A 68 -9.33 7.37 12.92
N ALA A 69 -9.21 8.03 14.08
CA ALA A 69 -8.15 8.98 14.34
C ALA A 69 -6.77 8.32 14.41
N GLN A 70 -6.66 7.15 15.06
CA GLN A 70 -5.45 6.35 15.10
C GLN A 70 -5.05 5.89 13.69
N ARG A 71 -6.00 5.35 12.92
CA ARG A 71 -5.78 4.92 11.54
C ARG A 71 -5.28 6.06 10.65
N LYS A 72 -5.93 7.23 10.73
CA LYS A 72 -5.52 8.42 9.99
C LYS A 72 -4.08 8.82 10.32
N ARG A 73 -3.71 8.86 11.62
CA ARG A 73 -2.34 9.19 12.04
C ARG A 73 -1.32 8.18 11.50
N PHE A 74 -1.64 6.89 11.58
CA PHE A 74 -0.79 5.83 11.05
C PHE A 74 -0.60 5.95 9.53
N ASP A 75 -1.70 6.11 8.78
CA ASP A 75 -1.66 6.20 7.33
C ASP A 75 -0.91 7.47 6.86
N GLN A 76 -0.99 8.58 7.61
CA GLN A 76 -0.21 9.80 7.35
C GLN A 76 1.30 9.58 7.49
N VAL A 77 1.72 8.86 8.54
CA VAL A 77 3.13 8.50 8.73
C VAL A 77 3.59 7.55 7.63
N LEU A 78 2.83 6.49 7.38
CA LEU A 78 3.13 5.50 6.33
C LEU A 78 3.25 6.17 4.96
N LYS A 79 2.31 7.05 4.60
CA LYS A 79 2.37 7.82 3.34
C LYS A 79 3.66 8.63 3.24
N SER A 80 4.04 9.33 4.31
CA SER A 80 5.25 10.15 4.33
C SER A 80 6.52 9.31 4.16
N LEU A 81 6.58 8.14 4.82
CA LEU A 81 7.69 7.20 4.69
C LEU A 81 7.80 6.64 3.28
N LEU A 82 6.70 6.19 2.69
CA LEU A 82 6.66 5.69 1.31
C LEU A 82 7.05 6.77 0.30
N GLN A 83 6.61 8.02 0.51
CA GLN A 83 6.98 9.13 -0.34
C GLN A 83 8.49 9.45 -0.25
N ALA A 84 9.05 9.45 0.96
CA ALA A 84 10.48 9.65 1.15
C ALA A 84 11.32 8.56 0.46
N GLU A 85 10.90 7.30 0.59
CA GLU A 85 11.57 6.18 -0.07
C GLU A 85 11.47 6.25 -1.59
N PHE A 86 10.29 6.58 -2.11
CA PHE A 86 10.10 6.80 -3.54
C PHE A 86 11.05 7.87 -4.08
N LEU A 87 11.16 9.01 -3.38
CA LEU A 87 12.06 10.09 -3.79
C LEU A 87 13.53 9.66 -3.75
N ARG A 88 13.95 8.92 -2.71
CA ARG A 88 15.31 8.39 -2.58
C ARG A 88 15.69 7.49 -3.76
N VAL A 89 14.82 6.53 -4.09
CA VAL A 89 15.06 5.61 -5.21
C VAL A 89 15.06 6.36 -6.55
N GLN A 90 14.18 7.36 -6.71
CA GLN A 90 14.16 8.21 -7.91
C GLN A 90 15.44 9.01 -8.06
N GLU A 91 15.97 9.59 -6.97
CA GLU A 91 17.25 10.29 -6.97
C GLU A 91 18.40 9.35 -7.35
N GLU A 92 18.48 8.16 -6.75
CA GLU A 92 19.49 7.15 -7.07
C GLU A 92 19.42 6.70 -8.54
N ARG A 93 18.20 6.51 -9.06
CA ARG A 93 17.96 6.21 -10.47
C ARG A 93 18.49 7.33 -11.37
N ILE A 94 18.15 8.58 -11.07
CA ILE A 94 18.66 9.74 -11.83
C ILE A 94 20.19 9.79 -11.76
N PHE A 95 20.76 9.59 -10.57
CA PHE A 95 22.19 9.60 -10.33
C PHE A 95 22.95 8.56 -11.17
N HIS A 96 22.39 7.37 -11.34
CA HIS A 96 23.00 6.36 -12.21
C HIS A 96 22.70 6.56 -13.70
N GLN A 97 21.54 7.14 -14.05
CA GLN A 97 21.17 7.40 -15.45
C GLN A 97 21.90 8.60 -16.07
N GLN A 98 22.30 9.60 -15.28
CA GLN A 98 23.07 10.75 -15.79
C GLN A 98 24.49 10.38 -16.26
N VAL A 99 24.98 9.18 -15.93
CA VAL A 99 26.33 8.72 -16.22
C VAL A 99 26.50 8.36 -17.71
N LYS A 100 26.79 9.37 -18.54
CA LYS A 100 27.08 9.19 -19.97
C LYS A 100 28.55 8.90 -20.25
N CYS A 101 28.81 8.18 -21.35
CA CYS A 101 30.14 8.03 -21.93
C CYS A 101 30.18 8.76 -23.26
N ILE A 102 31.05 9.75 -23.39
CA ILE A 102 31.23 10.50 -24.64
C ILE A 102 32.42 9.88 -25.38
N ILE A 103 32.18 9.38 -26.59
CA ILE A 103 33.22 8.89 -27.48
C ILE A 103 33.65 10.05 -28.38
N THR A 104 34.79 10.65 -28.05
CA THR A 104 35.45 11.64 -28.92
C THR A 104 36.41 10.95 -29.88
N GLU A 105 36.87 11.65 -30.91
CA GLU A 105 37.87 11.14 -31.85
C GLU A 105 39.23 10.82 -31.19
N GLU A 106 39.48 11.40 -30.03
CA GLU A 106 40.69 11.20 -29.22
C GLU A 106 40.53 10.05 -28.21
N LYS A 107 39.32 9.53 -27.99
CA LYS A 107 39.08 8.51 -26.99
C LYS A 107 39.78 7.21 -27.40
N THR A 108 40.68 6.72 -26.56
CA THR A 108 41.47 5.50 -26.82
C THR A 108 41.01 4.31 -25.99
N CYS A 109 41.18 3.12 -26.53
CA CYS A 109 41.02 1.86 -25.82
C CYS A 109 42.13 1.69 -24.77
N ARG A 110 41.77 1.38 -23.51
CA ARG A 110 42.77 1.18 -22.44
C ARG A 110 43.74 0.02 -22.69
N VAL A 111 43.34 -0.97 -23.51
CA VAL A 111 44.13 -2.18 -23.79
C VAL A 111 45.08 -1.96 -24.97
N CYS A 112 44.54 -1.75 -26.18
CA CYS A 112 45.38 -1.65 -27.38
C CYS A 112 45.92 -0.23 -27.65
N LYS A 113 45.52 0.75 -26.84
CA LYS A 113 45.86 2.18 -26.94
C LYS A 113 45.48 2.88 -28.26
N LYS A 114 44.77 2.19 -29.17
CA LYS A 114 44.23 2.77 -30.42
C LYS A 114 42.95 3.57 -30.14
N LYS A 115 42.64 4.54 -31.02
CA LYS A 115 41.39 5.33 -30.99
C LYS A 115 40.16 4.42 -31.15
N ILE A 116 39.08 4.74 -30.45
CA ILE A 116 37.79 4.02 -30.55
C ILE A 116 37.11 4.35 -31.88
N GLY A 117 36.94 5.64 -32.19
CA GLY A 117 36.27 6.10 -33.41
C GLY A 117 34.89 5.47 -33.57
N ASN A 118 34.59 4.97 -34.77
CA ASN A 118 33.32 4.28 -35.09
C ASN A 118 33.37 2.76 -34.84
N SER A 119 34.40 2.26 -34.15
CA SER A 119 34.54 0.83 -33.88
C SER A 119 33.59 0.38 -32.77
N ALA A 120 33.14 -0.89 -32.81
CA ALA A 120 32.41 -1.49 -31.70
C ALA A 120 33.23 -1.43 -30.40
N PHE A 121 32.60 -0.99 -29.31
CA PHE A 121 33.23 -0.79 -28.01
C PHE A 121 32.43 -1.40 -26.86
N ALA A 122 33.10 -1.61 -25.73
CA ALA A 122 32.50 -1.99 -24.46
C ALA A 122 32.90 -0.98 -23.38
N ARG A 123 32.02 -0.79 -22.40
CA ARG A 123 32.22 0.13 -21.28
C ARG A 123 32.08 -0.63 -19.97
N TYR A 124 33.06 -0.47 -19.08
CA TYR A 124 33.00 -0.98 -17.71
C TYR A 124 32.31 0.01 -16.76
N SER A 125 31.82 -0.49 -15.62
CA SER A 125 31.13 0.31 -14.60
C SER A 125 31.97 1.48 -14.05
N ASN A 126 33.29 1.33 -14.03
CA ASN A 126 34.24 2.38 -13.65
C ASN A 126 34.49 3.45 -14.74
N GLY A 127 33.80 3.38 -15.88
CA GLY A 127 33.92 4.34 -16.98
C GLY A 127 35.04 4.06 -17.99
N VAL A 128 35.82 2.99 -17.82
CA VAL A 128 36.81 2.55 -18.80
C VAL A 128 36.14 2.07 -20.07
N VAL A 129 36.66 2.51 -21.22
CA VAL A 129 36.21 2.11 -22.55
C VAL A 129 37.30 1.29 -23.23
N VAL A 130 36.89 0.19 -23.85
CA VAL A 130 37.75 -0.68 -24.64
C VAL A 130 37.06 -1.02 -25.96
N HIS A 131 37.82 -1.39 -26.99
CA HIS A 131 37.22 -2.05 -28.16
C HIS A 131 36.52 -3.33 -27.73
N TYR A 132 35.44 -3.70 -28.43
CA TYR A 132 34.68 -4.91 -28.11
C TYR A 132 35.58 -6.16 -28.09
N PHE A 133 36.51 -6.27 -29.05
CA PHE A 133 37.48 -7.36 -29.10
C PHE A 133 38.52 -7.35 -27.96
N CYS A 134 38.79 -6.17 -27.37
CA CYS A 134 39.68 -6.06 -26.21
C CYS A 134 38.99 -6.39 -24.89
N CYS A 135 37.66 -6.55 -24.88
CA CYS A 135 36.88 -6.96 -23.72
C CYS A 135 36.92 -8.50 -23.59
N LYS A 136 37.91 -9.01 -22.84
CA LYS A 136 38.05 -10.45 -22.58
C LYS A 136 37.08 -10.95 -21.50
N ASP A 137 36.96 -10.18 -20.43
CA ASP A 137 36.04 -10.44 -19.31
C ASP A 137 35.18 -9.18 -19.09
N ARG A 138 33.86 -9.37 -18.96
CA ARG A 138 32.91 -8.29 -18.72
C ARG A 138 32.88 -7.82 -17.26
N GLY A 139 33.21 -8.71 -16.33
CA GLY A 139 33.21 -8.42 -14.88
C GLY A 139 34.50 -7.81 -14.38
N VAL A 140 35.61 -8.00 -15.09
CA VAL A 140 36.93 -7.53 -14.70
C VAL A 140 37.42 -6.46 -15.66
N CYS A 141 37.50 -5.22 -15.19
CA CYS A 141 38.11 -4.14 -15.96
C CYS A 141 39.62 -4.42 -16.14
N PRO A 142 40.17 -4.31 -17.36
CA PRO A 142 41.61 -4.43 -17.56
C PRO A 142 42.33 -3.31 -16.80
N THR A 143 43.21 -3.69 -15.88
CA THR A 143 44.20 -2.78 -15.28
C THR A 143 45.25 -2.43 -16.32
N GLU A 144 45.87 -1.25 -16.18
CA GLU A 144 46.95 -0.86 -17.07
C GLU A 144 48.08 -1.89 -16.97
N GLN A 145 48.40 -2.53 -18.10
CA GLN A 145 49.72 -3.10 -18.33
C GLN A 145 50.64 -2.00 -18.81
#